data_AF-A0A947F391-F1
#
_entry.id   AF-A0A947F391-F1
#
_cell.length_a   1.000
_cell.length_b   1.000
_cell.length_c   1.000
_cell.angle_alpha   90.00
_cell.angle_beta   90.00
_cell.angle_gamma   90.00
#
_symmetry.space_group_name_H-M   'P 1'
#
loop_
_entity.id
_entity.type
_entity.pdbx_description
1 polymer ?
#
loop_
_entity_poly.entity_id
_entity_poly.type
_entity_poly.pdbx_seq_one_letter_code
_entity_poly.pdbx_strand_id
1 'polypeptide(L)'
;STQLPVNYTDDIFETLMLQDNLQTKYTGGTVLHLFLGEMVNDTAALKGLIKKVANNYRLPYFTITPSFSVCPTHGYLNGEQEKCSDCNQETEIYSRVVGYLRPVKQWNDGKRAEFDMRKAFNISQDRNFERARANGDSNGDAIERTPCDFEERGKKMRA
;
A
#
# COMPACT_ATOMS: atom_id res chain seq x y z
N SER A 1 0.65 -8.14 -17.05
CA SER A 1 0.87 -7.91 -15.61
C SER A 1 -0.28 -8.57 -14.88
N THR A 2 0.00 -9.55 -14.03
CA THR A 2 -1.04 -10.21 -13.22
C THR A 2 -1.00 -9.59 -11.84
N GLN A 3 -2.00 -8.78 -11.53
CA GLN A 3 -2.13 -8.05 -10.27
C GLN A 3 -3.39 -8.53 -9.55
N LEU A 4 -3.42 -8.38 -8.23
CA LEU A 4 -4.65 -8.62 -7.48
C LEU A 4 -5.72 -7.58 -7.88
N PRO A 5 -7.01 -7.94 -7.80
CA PRO A 5 -8.09 -6.96 -7.87
C PRO A 5 -7.91 -5.85 -6.82
N VAL A 6 -8.25 -4.61 -7.18
CA VAL A 6 -8.02 -3.42 -6.35
C VAL A 6 -8.75 -3.40 -5.00
N ASN A 7 -9.77 -4.23 -4.85
CA ASN A 7 -10.62 -4.35 -3.67
C ASN A 7 -10.40 -5.65 -2.88
N TYR A 8 -9.38 -6.44 -3.24
CA TYR A 8 -9.17 -7.79 -2.71
C TYR A 8 -8.83 -7.80 -1.21
N THR A 9 -7.78 -7.08 -0.80
CA THR A 9 -7.33 -7.00 0.61
C THR A 9 -6.83 -5.59 0.92
N ASP A 10 -6.90 -5.21 2.20
CA ASP A 10 -6.33 -3.99 2.78
C ASP A 10 -5.07 -4.28 3.61
N ASP A 11 -4.57 -5.52 3.59
CA ASP A 11 -3.29 -5.93 4.18
C ASP A 11 -2.16 -5.93 3.13
N ILE A 12 -1.12 -5.13 3.41
CA ILE A 12 0.09 -5.02 2.59
C ILE A 12 0.82 -6.36 2.54
N PHE A 13 0.96 -7.05 3.66
CA PHE A 13 1.75 -8.28 3.74
C PHE A 13 1.07 -9.44 3.03
N GLU A 14 -0.25 -9.55 3.14
CA GLU A 14 -1.02 -10.52 2.35
C GLU A 14 -0.81 -10.29 0.84
N THR A 15 -0.92 -9.02 0.40
CA THR A 15 -0.67 -8.65 -1.00
C THR A 15 0.74 -9.06 -1.45
N LEU A 16 1.76 -8.75 -0.64
CA LEU A 16 3.15 -9.08 -0.94
C LEU A 16 3.35 -10.60 -1.03
N MET A 17 2.81 -11.38 -0.10
CA MET A 17 2.92 -12.84 -0.12
C MET A 17 2.29 -13.47 -1.36
N LEU A 18 1.10 -13.00 -1.77
CA LEU A 18 0.40 -13.51 -2.95
C LEU A 18 1.12 -13.13 -4.24
N GLN A 19 1.75 -11.95 -4.28
CA GLN A 19 2.37 -11.41 -5.48
C GLN A 19 3.84 -11.83 -5.64
N ASP A 20 4.59 -12.11 -4.58
CA ASP A 20 6.04 -12.35 -4.64
C ASP A 20 6.45 -13.46 -5.62
N ASN A 21 5.88 -14.66 -5.47
CA ASN A 21 6.18 -15.81 -6.33
C ASN A 21 5.71 -15.62 -7.78
N LEU A 22 4.73 -14.76 -8.02
CA LEU A 22 4.19 -14.51 -9.34
C LEU A 22 4.99 -13.44 -10.06
N GLN A 23 5.29 -12.34 -9.37
CA GLN A 23 6.00 -11.21 -9.91
C GLN A 23 7.45 -11.54 -10.28
N THR A 24 8.09 -12.42 -9.50
CA THR A 24 9.44 -12.94 -9.80
C THR A 24 9.53 -13.74 -11.09
N LYS A 25 8.42 -14.26 -11.63
CA LYS A 25 8.40 -14.98 -12.91
C LYS A 25 8.40 -14.05 -14.12
N TYR A 26 8.07 -12.76 -13.95
CA TYR A 26 8.08 -11.80 -15.04
C TYR A 26 9.48 -11.18 -15.21
N THR A 27 10.16 -11.52 -16.30
CA THR A 27 11.46 -10.95 -16.68
C THR A 27 11.34 -9.65 -17.50
N GLY A 28 10.14 -9.36 -18.04
CA GLY A 28 9.87 -8.24 -18.94
C GLY A 28 9.53 -6.91 -18.25
N GLY A 29 9.86 -6.75 -16.97
CA GLY A 29 9.53 -5.57 -16.19
C GLY A 29 8.12 -5.65 -15.60
N THR A 30 8.06 -5.79 -14.28
CA THR A 30 6.81 -5.73 -13.52
C THR A 30 6.96 -4.82 -12.33
N VAL A 31 5.86 -4.21 -11.91
CA VAL A 31 5.80 -3.31 -10.76
C VAL A 31 4.60 -3.65 -9.91
N LEU A 32 4.81 -3.72 -8.60
CA LEU A 32 3.73 -3.80 -7.63
C LEU A 32 3.48 -2.41 -7.02
N HIS A 33 2.24 -1.92 -7.14
CA HIS A 33 1.84 -0.65 -6.55
C HIS A 33 1.14 -0.89 -5.21
N LEU A 34 1.75 -0.39 -4.13
CA LEU A 34 1.14 -0.37 -2.81
C LEU A 34 0.46 0.98 -2.62
N PHE A 35 -0.88 1.02 -2.75
CA PHE A 35 -1.67 2.25 -2.64
C PHE A 35 -1.98 2.57 -1.17
N LEU A 36 -1.45 3.68 -0.69
CA LEU A 36 -1.72 4.22 0.64
C LEU A 36 -2.77 5.33 0.53
N GLY A 37 -3.70 5.38 1.48
CA GLY A 37 -4.77 6.38 1.47
C GLY A 37 -4.28 7.80 1.78
N GLU A 38 -3.23 7.91 2.58
CA GLU A 38 -2.61 9.20 2.92
C GLU A 38 -1.09 9.12 2.95
N MET A 39 -0.46 10.29 3.00
CA MET A 39 0.97 10.40 3.17
C MET A 39 1.37 9.96 4.59
N VAL A 40 2.34 9.06 4.67
CA VAL A 40 2.89 8.61 5.95
C VAL A 40 3.85 9.67 6.49
N ASN A 41 3.46 10.32 7.59
CA ASN A 41 4.31 11.32 8.25
C ASN A 41 5.46 10.69 9.05
N ASP A 42 5.32 9.44 9.50
CA ASP A 42 6.40 8.72 10.21
C ASP A 42 7.40 8.08 9.23
N THR A 43 8.50 8.80 9.01
CA THR A 43 9.63 8.33 8.19
C THR A 43 10.29 7.06 8.73
N ALA A 44 10.28 6.84 10.05
CA ALA A 44 10.86 5.65 10.65
C ALA A 44 10.00 4.40 10.37
N ALA A 45 8.67 4.52 10.48
CA ALA A 45 7.74 3.47 10.09
C ALA A 45 7.87 3.11 8.60
N LEU A 46 7.90 4.12 7.72
CA LEU A 46 8.07 3.90 6.29
C LEU A 46 9.39 3.21 5.95
N LYS A 47 10.49 3.65 6.58
CA LYS A 47 11.81 3.01 6.44
C LYS A 47 11.79 1.56 6.92
N GLY A 48 11.11 1.29 8.03
CA GLY A 48 10.91 -0.07 8.55
C GLY A 48 10.18 -0.96 7.56
N LEU A 49 9.09 -0.46 6.98
CA LEU A 49 8.32 -1.17 5.96
C LEU A 49 9.19 -1.48 4.73
N ILE A 50 9.88 -0.48 4.17
CA ILE A 50 10.75 -0.67 3.00
C ILE A 50 11.82 -1.74 3.27
N LYS A 51 12.50 -1.67 4.42
CA LYS A 51 13.49 -2.68 4.81
C LYS A 51 12.87 -4.07 4.92
N LYS A 52 11.69 -4.19 5.53
CA LYS A 52 11.00 -5.47 5.68
C LYS A 52 10.61 -6.05 4.32
N VAL A 53 10.12 -5.23 3.38
CA VAL A 53 9.80 -5.68 2.03
C VAL A 53 11.05 -6.14 1.30
N ALA A 54 12.10 -5.31 1.30
CA ALA A 54 13.35 -5.61 0.58
C ALA A 54 14.10 -6.84 1.13
N ASN A 55 14.00 -7.13 2.43
CA ASN A 55 14.71 -8.26 3.04
C ASN A 55 13.93 -9.58 2.97
N ASN A 56 12.59 -9.54 2.97
CA ASN A 56 11.76 -10.75 3.08
C ASN A 56 11.12 -11.21 1.76
N TYR A 57 11.09 -10.35 0.74
CA TYR A 57 10.46 -10.62 -0.55
C TYR A 57 11.46 -10.42 -1.68
N ARG A 58 11.22 -11.07 -2.82
CA ARG A 58 12.06 -11.06 -4.01
C ARG A 58 11.48 -10.22 -5.14
N LEU A 59 10.51 -9.37 -4.82
CA LEU A 59 9.85 -8.47 -5.76
C LEU A 59 10.90 -7.62 -6.50
N PRO A 60 10.93 -7.65 -7.84
CA PRO A 60 11.94 -6.93 -8.62
C PRO A 60 11.76 -5.42 -8.52
N TYR A 61 10.51 -4.95 -8.46
CA TYR A 61 10.20 -3.53 -8.33
C TYR A 61 8.84 -3.33 -7.66
N PHE A 62 8.81 -2.48 -6.65
CA PHE A 62 7.59 -2.07 -5.97
C PHE A 62 7.60 -0.57 -5.71
N THR A 63 6.41 0.00 -5.54
CA THR A 63 6.25 1.42 -5.24
C THR A 63 5.27 1.58 -4.09
N ILE A 64 5.52 2.60 -3.27
CA ILE A 64 4.60 3.05 -2.24
C ILE A 64 3.96 4.32 -2.78
N THR A 65 2.66 4.30 -3.01
CA THR A 65 1.92 5.39 -3.65
C THR A 65 0.91 5.97 -2.66
N PRO A 66 1.21 7.09 -2.01
CA PRO A 66 0.19 7.84 -1.28
C PRO A 66 -0.71 8.62 -2.24
N SER A 67 -1.98 8.75 -1.89
CA SER A 67 -2.85 9.80 -2.44
C SER A 67 -2.59 11.12 -1.70
N PHE A 68 -2.56 12.22 -2.46
CA PHE A 68 -2.42 13.57 -1.92
C PHE A 68 -3.20 14.56 -2.77
N SER A 69 -3.48 15.73 -2.21
CA SER A 69 -4.25 16.77 -2.88
C SER A 69 -3.40 18.01 -3.08
N VAL A 70 -3.68 18.81 -4.11
CA VAL A 70 -2.97 20.05 -4.40
C VAL A 70 -3.96 21.20 -4.47
N CYS A 71 -3.71 22.22 -3.63
CA CYS A 71 -4.41 23.50 -3.67
C CYS A 71 -3.64 24.47 -4.58
N PRO A 72 -4.33 25.21 -5.47
CA PRO A 72 -3.69 26.24 -6.30
C PRO A 72 -2.99 27.35 -5.50
N THR A 73 -3.44 27.62 -4.27
CA THR A 73 -2.90 28.69 -3.41
C THR A 73 -1.93 28.16 -2.36
N HIS A 74 -2.28 27.07 -1.65
CA HIS A 74 -1.51 26.59 -0.50
C HIS A 74 -0.59 25.39 -0.80
N GLY A 75 -0.64 24.82 -2.02
CA GLY A 75 0.23 23.72 -2.41
C GLY A 75 -0.26 22.36 -1.95
N TYR A 76 0.67 21.49 -1.52
CA TYR A 76 0.39 20.08 -1.20
C TYR A 76 -0.38 19.92 0.12
N LEU A 77 -1.41 19.08 0.09
CA LEU A 77 -2.25 18.70 1.21
C LEU A 77 -2.19 17.18 1.39
N ASN A 78 -2.21 16.73 2.63
CA ASN A 78 -2.15 15.31 2.97
C ASN A 78 -3.49 14.62 2.73
N GLY A 79 -3.44 13.48 2.05
CA GLY A 79 -4.61 12.66 1.75
C GLY A 79 -5.51 13.24 0.66
N GLU A 80 -6.70 12.67 0.57
CA GLU A 80 -7.72 12.98 -0.43
C GLU A 80 -8.66 14.05 0.14
N GLN A 81 -8.46 15.29 -0.28
CA GLN A 81 -9.26 16.45 0.12
C GLN A 81 -9.81 17.07 -1.16
N GLU A 82 -11.13 17.25 -1.24
CA GLU A 82 -11.78 17.91 -2.38
C GLU A 82 -11.75 19.44 -2.27
N LYS A 83 -11.59 19.94 -1.04
CA LYS A 83 -11.47 21.37 -0.73
C LYS A 83 -10.30 21.60 0.21
N CYS A 84 -9.60 22.70 0.00
CA CYS A 84 -8.52 23.12 0.88
C CYS A 84 -9.05 23.54 2.25
N SER A 85 -8.44 23.06 3.34
CA SER A 85 -8.77 23.45 4.71
C SER A 85 -8.62 24.95 4.99
N ASP A 86 -7.71 25.62 4.28
CA ASP A 86 -7.32 27.01 4.60
C ASP A 86 -8.07 28.06 3.76
N CYS A 87 -8.30 27.81 2.46
CA CYS A 87 -9.03 28.74 1.58
C CYS A 87 -10.38 28.22 1.08
N ASN A 88 -10.75 26.97 1.37
CA ASN A 88 -11.98 26.33 0.92
C ASN A 88 -12.14 26.27 -0.62
N GLN A 89 -11.07 26.51 -1.38
CA GLN A 89 -11.04 26.34 -2.82
C GLN A 89 -10.97 24.86 -3.20
N GLU A 90 -11.46 24.55 -4.39
CA GLU A 90 -11.39 23.22 -4.97
C GLU A 90 -9.94 22.80 -5.19
N THR A 91 -9.62 21.57 -4.79
CA THR A 91 -8.29 20.98 -4.88
C THR A 91 -8.25 19.90 -5.97
N GLU A 92 -7.05 19.61 -6.46
CA GLU A 92 -6.80 18.52 -7.39
C GLU A 92 -6.22 17.33 -6.64
N ILE A 93 -6.94 16.20 -6.62
CA ILE A 93 -6.47 14.95 -6.01
C ILE A 93 -5.57 14.24 -7.00
N TYR A 94 -4.34 13.94 -6.59
CA TYR A 94 -3.35 13.20 -7.36
C TYR A 94 -3.17 11.80 -6.79
N SER A 95 -3.14 10.82 -7.70
CA SER A 95 -2.76 9.45 -7.38
C SER A 95 -2.07 8.82 -8.58
N ARG A 96 -1.53 7.61 -8.42
CA ARG A 96 -0.92 6.86 -9.52
C ARG A 96 -1.99 6.06 -10.25
N VAL A 97 -2.08 6.25 -11.56
CA VAL A 97 -3.03 5.49 -12.41
C VAL A 97 -2.53 4.06 -12.57
N VAL A 98 -1.37 3.90 -13.22
CA VAL A 98 -0.71 2.63 -13.57
C VAL A 98 0.82 2.73 -13.55
N GLY A 99 1.39 3.92 -13.38
CA GLY A 99 2.83 4.12 -13.56
C GLY A 99 3.32 5.56 -13.39
N TYR A 100 2.43 6.56 -13.46
CA TYR A 100 2.74 7.97 -13.20
C TYR A 100 1.60 8.65 -12.45
N LEU A 101 1.89 9.78 -11.80
CA LEU A 101 0.92 10.55 -11.03
C LEU A 101 0.11 11.46 -11.96
N ARG A 102 -1.22 11.46 -11.80
CA ARG A 102 -2.13 12.37 -12.52
C ARG A 102 -3.32 12.77 -11.65
N PRO A 103 -3.94 13.92 -11.92
CA PRO A 103 -5.19 14.30 -11.27
C PRO A 103 -6.28 13.27 -11.56
N VAL A 104 -6.97 12.77 -10.53
CA VAL A 104 -8.02 11.74 -10.65
C VAL A 104 -9.16 12.21 -11.56
N LYS A 105 -9.47 13.50 -11.55
CA LYS A 105 -10.47 14.12 -12.44
C LYS A 105 -10.18 13.92 -13.94
N GLN A 106 -8.92 13.76 -14.31
CA GLN A 106 -8.49 13.56 -15.70
C GLN A 106 -8.44 12.09 -16.12
N TRP A 107 -8.80 11.16 -15.22
CA TRP A 107 -8.78 9.74 -15.53
C TRP A 107 -10.02 9.34 -16.32
N ASN A 108 -9.94 8.27 -17.10
CA ASN A 108 -11.11 7.70 -17.75
C ASN A 108 -12.07 7.07 -16.73
N ASP A 109 -13.31 6.83 -17.15
CA ASP A 109 -14.39 6.41 -16.26
C ASP A 109 -14.07 5.10 -15.52
N GLY A 110 -13.48 4.13 -16.22
CA GLY A 110 -13.08 2.86 -15.64
C GLY A 110 -11.99 3.00 -14.58
N LYS A 111 -11.03 3.90 -14.78
CA LYS A 111 -9.96 4.16 -13.80
C LYS A 111 -10.44 4.98 -12.62
N ARG A 112 -11.43 5.86 -12.79
CA ARG A 112 -12.10 6.52 -11.67
C ARG A 112 -12.87 5.51 -10.83
N ALA A 113 -13.66 4.64 -11.46
CA ALA A 113 -14.33 3.55 -10.74
C ALA A 113 -13.33 2.61 -10.03
N GLU A 114 -12.20 2.30 -10.67
CA GLU A 114 -11.12 1.54 -10.05
C GLU A 114 -10.56 2.27 -8.83
N PHE A 115 -10.37 3.58 -8.92
CA PHE A 115 -9.91 4.42 -7.80
C PHE A 115 -10.90 4.39 -6.63
N ASP A 116 -12.19 4.55 -6.90
CA ASP A 116 -13.25 4.54 -5.87
C ASP A 116 -13.38 3.18 -5.17
N MET A 117 -13.07 2.08 -5.88
CA MET A 117 -13.07 0.73 -5.33
C MET A 117 -11.77 0.35 -4.60
N ARG A 118 -10.69 1.13 -4.70
CA ARG A 118 -9.40 0.79 -4.10
C ARG A 118 -9.52 0.82 -2.58
N LYS A 119 -9.07 -0.27 -1.95
CA LYS A 119 -8.83 -0.27 -0.51
C LYS A 119 -7.43 0.25 -0.24
N ALA A 120 -7.35 1.43 0.38
CA ALA A 120 -6.11 1.95 0.91
C ALA A 120 -5.56 1.01 1.99
N PHE A 121 -4.26 0.73 1.94
CA PHE A 121 -3.63 -0.10 2.97
C PHE A 121 -3.55 0.62 4.32
N ASN A 122 -3.96 -0.07 5.38
CA ASN A 122 -3.94 0.45 6.75
C ASN A 122 -2.56 0.22 7.41
N ILE A 123 -1.84 1.30 7.73
CA ILE A 123 -0.52 1.20 8.38
C ILE A 123 -0.64 1.25 9.92
N SER A 124 -1.79 1.67 10.45
CA SER A 124 -1.99 1.96 11.88
C SER A 124 -2.31 0.76 12.77
N GLN A 125 -2.54 -0.44 12.22
CA GLN A 125 -3.06 -1.60 12.98
C GLN A 125 -2.02 -2.68 13.30
N ASP A 126 -0.74 -2.50 12.95
CA ASP A 126 0.28 -3.50 13.21
C ASP A 126 0.69 -3.53 14.69
N ARG A 127 -0.02 -4.31 15.50
CA ARG A 127 0.40 -4.66 16.88
C ARG A 127 1.72 -5.44 16.96
N ASN A 128 2.35 -5.75 15.83
CA ASN A 128 3.70 -6.29 15.78
C ASN A 128 4.80 -5.21 15.74
N PHE A 129 4.46 -3.91 15.66
CA PHE A 129 5.44 -2.82 15.73
C PHE A 129 6.02 -2.62 17.14
N GLU A 130 5.26 -2.89 18.19
CA GLU A 130 5.70 -2.67 19.58
C GLU A 130 6.57 -3.81 20.10
N ARG A 131 6.36 -5.04 19.63
CA ARG A 131 7.10 -6.23 20.11
C ARG A 131 8.58 -6.18 19.74
N ALA A 132 8.94 -5.51 18.65
CA ALA A 132 10.33 -5.29 18.24
C ALA A 132 11.01 -4.07 18.93
N ARG A 133 10.23 -3.17 19.55
CA ARG A 133 10.77 -2.03 20.30
C ARG A 133 11.01 -2.36 21.78
N ALA A 134 10.22 -3.27 22.36
CA ALA A 134 10.37 -3.69 23.75
C ALA A 134 11.57 -4.61 23.99
N ASN A 135 12.00 -5.35 22.97
CA ASN A 135 13.17 -6.22 23.03
C ASN A 135 14.30 -5.55 22.26
N GLY A 136 15.22 -4.90 22.97
CA GLY A 136 16.42 -4.29 22.39
C GLY A 136 17.38 -5.33 21.83
N ASP A 137 17.02 -5.96 20.70
CA ASP A 137 17.89 -6.88 19.98
C ASP A 137 18.64 -6.14 18.88
N SER A 138 19.86 -5.74 19.23
CA SER A 138 20.93 -5.51 18.29
C SER A 138 21.40 -6.87 17.75
N ASN A 139 20.66 -7.46 16.81
CA ASN A 139 21.18 -8.32 15.74
C ASN A 139 20.03 -8.71 14.82
N GLY A 140 20.21 -8.43 13.53
CA GLY A 140 19.27 -8.87 12.50
C GLY A 140 19.47 -10.35 12.25
N ASP A 141 18.58 -11.19 12.79
CA ASP A 141 18.50 -12.59 12.41
C ASP A 141 17.04 -13.05 12.32
N ALA A 142 16.81 -13.83 11.26
CA ALA A 142 15.63 -14.60 10.86
C ALA A 142 14.38 -14.52 11.76
N ILE A 143 13.32 -13.92 11.20
CA ILE A 143 11.96 -14.23 11.66
C ILE A 143 11.62 -15.64 11.17
N GLU A 144 11.61 -16.61 12.09
CA GLU A 144 11.20 -17.97 11.83
C GLU A 144 9.82 -18.02 11.16
N ARG A 145 9.73 -18.82 10.10
CA ARG A 145 8.49 -19.14 9.39
C ARG A 145 7.58 -19.93 10.34
N THR A 146 6.65 -19.24 11.00
CA THR A 146 5.46 -19.91 11.53
C THR A 146 4.50 -20.17 10.35
N PRO A 147 4.14 -21.43 10.06
CA PRO A 147 3.08 -21.70 9.10
C PRO A 147 1.80 -21.16 9.71
N CYS A 148 1.25 -20.06 9.16
CA CYS A 148 -0.04 -19.57 9.59
C CYS A 148 -1.09 -20.61 9.15
N ASP A 149 -1.75 -21.22 10.13
CA ASP A 149 -2.73 -22.29 10.02
C ASP A 149 -3.81 -21.98 8.97
N PHE A 150 -3.68 -22.61 7.80
CA PHE A 150 -4.65 -22.56 6.72
C PHE A 150 -5.86 -23.49 6.98
N GLU A 151 -5.86 -24.30 8.05
CA GLU A 151 -6.87 -25.34 8.27
C GLU A 151 -8.15 -24.88 9.01
N GLU A 152 -8.19 -23.73 9.69
CA GLU A 152 -9.36 -23.40 10.53
C GLU A 152 -10.41 -22.49 9.87
N ARG A 153 -10.10 -21.81 8.76
CA ARG A 153 -11.07 -20.91 8.10
C ARG A 153 -11.92 -21.55 7.00
N GLY A 154 -11.62 -22.80 6.62
CA GLY A 154 -12.37 -23.54 5.58
C GLY A 154 -13.66 -24.23 6.04
N LYS A 155 -14.00 -24.21 7.34
CA LYS A 155 -15.08 -25.06 7.89
C LYS A 155 -16.41 -24.36 8.23
N LYS A 156 -16.56 -23.06 7.91
CA LYS A 156 -17.80 -22.29 8.18
C LYS A 156 -18.58 -21.80 6.94
N MET A 157 -18.34 -22.40 5.78
CA MET A 157 -19.21 -22.22 4.59
C MET A 157 -19.69 -23.58 4.09
N ARG A 158 -20.46 -24.27 4.94
CA ARG A 158 -21.43 -25.29 4.53
C ARG A 158 -22.65 -25.16 5.43
N ALA A 159 -23.61 -24.37 4.96
CA ALA A 159 -25.03 -24.44 5.26
C ALA A 159 -25.75 -23.81 4.06
#